data_AF-A0A9D5QAZ8-F1
#
_entry.id   AF-A0A9D5QAZ8-F1
#
_cell.length_a   1.000
_cell.length_b   1.000
_cell.length_c   1.000
_cell.angle_alpha   90.00
_cell.angle_beta   90.00
_cell.angle_gamma   90.00
#
_symmetry.space_group_name_H-M   'P 1'
#
loop_
_entity.id
_entity.type
_entity.pdbx_description
1 polymer ?
#
loop_
_entity_poly.entity_id
_entity_poly.type
_entity_poly.pdbx_seq_one_letter_code
_entity_poly.pdbx_strand_id
1 'polypeptide(L)'
;MTSNFERVVKTQTLNIDLSKNDDATVSLGTLCTDVFTIVIKMSEEQDVGTPEALRKLLKHHIDLCEQNCRAMKVDSTIVDSIKYALVALVDESVLGIEGPCKNFWLGNPLQLEYYGDTVAGEKFYGDLNMLLRNPEETCEALEVFYMCLSLGFHGKYLENSEEREKIISNLAKVLIRTRRQSKPRRSEPKAAPAKKRMNYSIPGWAYAIAAVVAIAIGWGLAHMSTDAASTKTIRAVNATFMAPESADK
;
A
#
# COMPACT_ATOMS: atom_id res chain seq x y z
N MET A 1 27.52 -8.08 24.37
CA MET A 1 27.20 -8.39 22.95
C MET A 1 25.76 -7.99 22.75
N THR A 2 25.45 -7.10 21.79
CA THR A 2 24.07 -6.70 21.49
C THR A 2 23.34 -7.86 20.82
N SER A 3 22.13 -8.18 21.31
CA SER A 3 21.28 -9.24 20.74
C SER A 3 20.99 -8.95 19.27
N ASN A 4 20.72 -10.00 18.47
CA ASN A 4 20.30 -9.85 17.08
C ASN A 4 19.05 -8.96 16.99
N PHE A 5 18.11 -9.16 17.91
CA PHE A 5 16.90 -8.36 18.08
C PHE A 5 17.21 -6.86 18.22
N GLU A 6 18.12 -6.48 19.13
CA GLU A 6 18.49 -5.08 19.34
C GLU A 6 19.11 -4.44 18.10
N ARG A 7 19.85 -5.21 17.30
CA ARG A 7 20.41 -4.74 16.03
C ARG A 7 19.32 -4.52 14.99
N VAL A 8 18.38 -5.44 14.86
CA VAL A 8 17.24 -5.33 13.92
C VAL A 8 16.33 -4.16 14.29
N VAL A 9 16.01 -3.99 15.57
CA VAL A 9 15.20 -2.85 16.02
C VAL A 9 15.90 -1.53 15.71
N LYS A 10 17.20 -1.41 16.02
CA LYS A 10 17.96 -0.18 15.76
C LYS A 10 18.03 0.20 14.28
N THR A 11 18.02 -0.76 13.36
CA THR A 11 18.08 -0.47 11.91
C THR A 11 16.72 -0.15 11.31
N GLN A 12 15.62 -0.59 11.93
CA GLN A 12 14.26 -0.45 11.39
C GLN A 12 13.42 0.62 12.09
N THR A 13 13.83 1.08 13.28
CA THR A 13 13.19 2.20 13.97
C THR A 13 13.57 3.52 13.32
N LEU A 14 12.56 4.36 13.07
CA LEU A 14 12.69 5.68 12.50
C LEU A 14 13.40 6.65 13.46
N ASN A 15 13.32 6.43 14.77
CA ASN A 15 13.95 7.25 15.82
C ASN A 15 13.69 8.75 15.63
N ILE A 16 12.46 9.09 15.25
CA ILE A 16 12.08 10.48 14.99
C ILE A 16 12.11 11.24 16.32
N ASP A 17 12.87 12.31 16.35
CA ASP A 17 12.98 13.23 17.49
C ASP A 17 12.71 14.65 16.98
N LEU A 18 11.47 15.12 17.16
CA LEU A 18 11.04 16.44 16.71
C LEU A 18 11.73 17.58 17.46
N SER A 19 12.44 17.30 18.57
CA SER A 19 13.30 18.32 19.20
C SER A 19 14.55 18.63 18.37
N LYS A 20 14.89 17.76 17.40
CA LYS A 20 16.11 17.84 16.58
C LYS A 20 15.87 17.95 15.07
N ASN A 21 14.63 17.80 14.60
CA ASN A 21 14.30 17.79 13.17
C ASN A 21 13.04 18.63 12.90
N ASP A 22 13.19 19.72 12.14
CA ASP A 22 12.15 20.73 11.86
C ASP A 22 11.28 20.41 10.61
N ASP A 23 11.45 19.25 9.99
CA ASP A 23 10.83 18.94 8.70
C ASP A 23 9.39 18.39 8.75
N ALA A 24 8.65 18.81 7.72
CA ALA A 24 7.20 18.89 7.60
C ALA A 24 6.42 17.55 7.55
N THR A 25 5.18 17.60 8.08
CA THR A 25 4.08 16.61 7.91
C THR A 25 4.29 15.23 8.53
N VAL A 26 4.92 15.15 9.70
CA VAL A 26 4.91 13.92 10.50
C VAL A 26 3.51 13.68 11.04
N SER A 27 2.90 12.54 10.74
CA SER A 27 1.58 12.14 11.26
C SER A 27 1.72 11.45 12.62
N LEU A 28 0.67 11.48 13.45
CA LEU A 28 0.67 10.81 14.75
C LEU A 28 0.94 9.30 14.66
N GLY A 29 0.44 8.66 13.59
CA GLY A 29 0.73 7.26 13.29
C GLY A 29 2.21 7.00 13.03
N THR A 30 2.91 7.94 12.39
CA THR A 30 4.37 7.87 12.16
C THR A 30 5.13 7.92 13.47
N LEU A 31 4.71 8.75 14.43
CA LEU A 31 5.34 8.85 15.75
C LEU A 31 5.21 7.55 16.58
N CYS A 32 4.14 6.78 16.37
CA CYS A 32 3.91 5.52 17.07
C CYS A 32 4.55 4.30 16.36
N THR A 33 5.03 4.48 15.12
CA THR A 33 5.47 3.38 14.25
C THR A 33 6.63 2.58 14.86
N ASP A 34 7.52 3.23 15.59
CA ASP A 34 8.66 2.55 16.23
C ASP A 34 8.19 1.55 17.29
N VAL A 35 7.22 1.93 18.13
CA VAL A 35 6.66 1.04 19.15
C VAL A 35 5.95 -0.14 18.49
N PHE A 36 5.15 0.11 17.45
CA PHE A 36 4.49 -0.98 16.70
C PHE A 36 5.49 -1.92 16.03
N THR A 37 6.57 -1.38 15.49
CA THR A 37 7.64 -2.17 14.84
C THR A 37 8.32 -3.08 15.87
N ILE A 38 8.61 -2.56 17.06
CA ILE A 38 9.18 -3.35 18.15
C ILE A 38 8.23 -4.48 18.55
N VAL A 39 6.94 -4.19 18.74
CA VAL A 39 5.92 -5.19 19.09
C VAL A 39 5.85 -6.31 18.04
N ILE A 40 5.79 -5.96 16.75
CA ILE A 40 5.80 -6.94 15.66
C ILE A 40 7.06 -7.80 15.72
N LYS A 41 8.24 -7.18 15.87
CA LYS A 41 9.51 -7.91 15.89
C LYS A 41 9.65 -8.84 17.07
N MET A 42 9.14 -8.44 18.24
CA MET A 42 9.13 -9.31 19.41
C MET A 42 8.32 -10.59 19.20
N SER A 43 7.25 -10.53 18.38
CA SER A 43 6.44 -11.71 18.08
C SER A 43 7.09 -12.68 17.09
N GLU A 44 8.07 -12.22 16.32
CA GLU A 44 8.78 -13.01 15.30
C GLU A 44 10.06 -13.66 15.83
N GLU A 45 10.66 -13.10 16.88
CA GLU A 45 11.99 -13.47 17.38
C GLU A 45 11.91 -14.39 18.60
N GLN A 46 12.77 -15.41 18.63
CA GLN A 46 12.85 -16.36 19.75
C GLN A 46 13.65 -15.82 20.93
N ASP A 47 14.57 -14.87 20.69
CA ASP A 47 15.39 -14.21 21.70
C ASP A 47 15.34 -12.69 21.54
N VAL A 48 14.53 -12.06 22.38
CA VAL A 48 14.35 -10.59 22.46
C VAL A 48 15.39 -9.91 23.38
N GLY A 49 16.40 -10.64 23.85
CA GLY A 49 17.43 -10.15 24.75
C GLY A 49 17.01 -10.16 26.23
N THR A 50 17.74 -9.42 27.06
CA THR A 50 17.47 -9.36 28.52
C THR A 50 16.21 -8.55 28.81
N PRO A 51 15.37 -8.97 29.79
CA PRO A 51 14.13 -8.27 30.13
C PRO A 51 14.30 -6.78 30.43
N GLU A 52 15.37 -6.40 31.12
CA GLU A 52 15.67 -5.02 31.50
C GLU A 52 16.03 -4.17 30.28
N ALA A 53 16.78 -4.72 29.33
CA ALA A 53 17.12 -4.03 28.08
C ALA A 53 15.87 -3.81 27.22
N LEU A 54 15.03 -4.83 27.10
CA LEU A 54 13.75 -4.74 26.39
C LEU A 54 12.84 -3.68 27.03
N ARG A 55 12.69 -3.72 28.36
CA ARG A 55 11.91 -2.71 29.10
C ARG A 55 12.44 -1.30 28.84
N LYS A 56 13.76 -1.10 28.94
CA LYS A 56 14.39 0.19 28.72
C LYS A 56 14.17 0.71 27.30
N LEU A 57 14.25 -0.19 26.31
CA LEU A 57 14.01 0.12 24.90
C LEU A 57 12.56 0.57 24.66
N LEU A 58 11.59 -0.21 25.13
CA LEU A 58 10.16 0.11 25.00
C LEU A 58 9.83 1.43 25.70
N LYS A 59 10.33 1.62 26.92
CA LYS A 59 10.16 2.85 27.69
C LYS A 59 10.68 4.07 26.92
N HIS A 60 11.88 3.95 26.35
CA HIS A 60 12.49 5.02 25.57
C HIS A 60 11.61 5.45 24.38
N HIS A 61 11.10 4.50 23.59
CA HIS A 61 10.27 4.83 22.43
C HIS A 61 8.87 5.34 22.81
N ILE A 62 8.29 4.86 23.92
CA ILE A 62 7.02 5.38 24.45
C ILE A 62 7.18 6.83 24.92
N ASP A 63 8.22 7.11 25.71
CA ASP A 63 8.49 8.46 26.21
C ASP A 63 8.86 9.43 25.08
N LEU A 64 9.57 8.95 24.04
CA LEU A 64 9.88 9.74 22.84
C LEU A 64 8.61 10.04 22.03
N CYS A 65 7.72 9.06 21.87
CA CYS A 65 6.43 9.26 21.23
C CYS A 65 5.61 10.34 21.94
N GLU A 66 5.48 10.27 23.26
CA GLU A 66 4.80 11.28 24.07
C GLU A 66 5.39 12.68 23.87
N GLN A 67 6.72 12.81 23.90
CA GLN A 67 7.42 14.08 23.69
C GLN A 67 7.12 14.65 22.30
N ASN A 68 7.18 13.81 21.26
CA ASN A 68 6.89 14.24 19.90
C ASN A 68 5.42 14.67 19.73
N CYS A 69 4.47 13.94 20.31
CA CYS A 69 3.05 14.32 20.30
C CYS A 69 2.83 15.69 20.96
N ARG A 70 3.50 15.95 22.09
CA ARG A 70 3.46 17.26 22.76
C ARG A 70 4.11 18.36 21.92
N ALA A 71 5.23 18.07 21.25
CA ALA A 71 5.88 19.02 20.34
C ALA A 71 4.97 19.42 19.16
N MET A 72 4.15 18.48 18.67
CA MET A 72 3.12 18.73 17.67
C MET A 72 1.89 19.48 18.19
N LYS A 73 1.86 19.87 19.47
CA LYS A 73 0.73 20.55 20.14
C LYS A 73 -0.58 19.74 20.12
N VAL A 74 -0.46 18.41 20.15
CA VAL A 74 -1.62 17.53 20.36
C VAL A 74 -2.18 17.76 21.77
N ASP A 75 -3.51 17.71 21.92
CA ASP A 75 -4.17 17.87 23.21
C ASP A 75 -3.65 16.85 24.24
N SER A 76 -3.37 17.30 25.46
CA SER A 76 -2.75 16.45 26.49
C SER A 76 -3.58 15.22 26.84
N THR A 77 -4.91 15.31 26.75
CA THR A 77 -5.82 14.18 27.00
C THR A 77 -5.65 13.13 25.91
N ILE A 78 -5.54 13.56 24.65
CA ILE A 78 -5.30 12.67 23.51
C ILE A 78 -3.92 12.03 23.62
N VAL A 79 -2.89 12.81 24.00
CA VAL A 79 -1.53 12.27 24.23
C VAL A 79 -1.54 11.20 25.32
N ASP A 80 -2.24 11.43 26.44
CA ASP A 80 -2.35 10.41 27.50
C ASP A 80 -3.07 9.14 27.00
N SER A 81 -4.18 9.29 26.27
CA SER A 81 -4.90 8.14 25.69
C SER A 81 -4.02 7.32 24.74
N ILE A 82 -3.21 7.97 23.91
CA ILE A 82 -2.27 7.29 23.00
C ILE A 82 -1.17 6.58 23.79
N LYS A 83 -0.54 7.27 24.74
CA LYS A 83 0.50 6.68 25.59
C LYS A 83 -0.04 5.46 26.32
N TYR A 84 -1.24 5.57 26.90
CA TYR A 84 -1.91 4.47 27.58
C TYR A 84 -2.15 3.30 26.63
N ALA A 85 -2.66 3.55 25.41
CA ALA A 85 -2.93 2.53 24.41
C ALA A 85 -1.66 1.78 23.98
N LEU A 86 -0.54 2.48 23.81
CA LEU A 86 0.76 1.88 23.48
C LEU A 86 1.31 1.05 24.64
N VAL A 87 1.25 1.59 25.86
CA VAL A 87 1.68 0.89 27.07
C VAL A 87 0.87 -0.39 27.29
N ALA A 88 -0.46 -0.33 27.12
CA ALA A 88 -1.33 -1.48 27.25
C ALA A 88 -1.06 -2.56 26.19
N LEU A 89 -0.86 -2.16 24.92
CA LEU A 89 -0.46 -3.08 23.85
C LEU A 89 0.86 -3.77 24.18
N VAL A 90 1.87 -3.00 24.59
CA VAL A 90 3.20 -3.52 24.90
C VAL A 90 3.15 -4.52 26.06
N ASP A 91 2.45 -4.18 27.15
CA ASP A 91 2.34 -5.06 28.30
C ASP A 91 1.66 -6.39 27.92
N GLU A 92 0.56 -6.35 27.16
CA GLU A 92 -0.10 -7.57 26.69
C GLU A 92 0.79 -8.38 25.72
N SER A 93 1.51 -7.69 24.83
CA SER A 93 2.39 -8.34 23.84
C SER A 93 3.58 -9.06 24.49
N VAL A 94 4.19 -8.48 25.54
CA VAL A 94 5.29 -9.12 26.28
C VAL A 94 4.79 -10.37 27.02
N LEU A 95 3.55 -10.37 27.49
CA LEU A 95 2.98 -11.56 28.13
C LEU A 95 2.67 -12.70 27.14
N GLY A 96 2.54 -12.36 25.86
CA GLY A 96 2.35 -13.31 24.76
C GLY A 96 3.63 -14.02 24.30
N ILE A 97 4.82 -13.51 24.61
CA ILE A 97 6.09 -14.16 24.29
C ILE A 97 6.49 -15.14 25.40
N GLU A 98 7.09 -16.28 25.04
CA GLU A 98 7.63 -17.22 26.03
C GLU A 98 9.05 -16.84 26.46
N GLY A 99 9.41 -17.13 27.71
CA GLY A 99 10.78 -16.98 28.22
C GLY A 99 10.96 -15.95 29.35
N PRO A 100 12.22 -15.54 29.64
CA PRO A 100 12.55 -14.72 30.80
C PRO A 100 11.84 -13.36 30.85
N CYS A 101 11.56 -12.77 29.69
CA CYS A 101 10.89 -11.47 29.59
C CYS A 101 9.48 -11.50 30.18
N LYS A 102 8.68 -12.53 29.87
CA LYS A 102 7.33 -12.72 30.44
C LYS A 102 7.35 -12.76 31.96
N ASN A 103 8.23 -13.57 32.54
CA ASN A 103 8.34 -13.72 34.01
C ASN A 103 8.73 -12.40 34.70
N PHE A 104 9.68 -11.68 34.11
CA PHE A 104 10.07 -10.35 34.61
C PHE A 104 8.91 -9.34 34.50
N TRP A 105 8.17 -9.38 33.39
CA TRP A 105 7.11 -8.43 33.10
C TRP A 105 5.88 -8.57 34.00
N LEU A 106 5.54 -9.79 34.43
CA LEU A 106 4.44 -10.05 35.36
C LEU A 106 4.55 -9.24 36.66
N GLY A 107 5.77 -9.07 37.19
CA GLY A 107 6.02 -8.26 38.39
C GLY A 107 6.35 -6.79 38.10
N ASN A 108 6.60 -6.46 36.84
CA ASN A 108 7.03 -5.13 36.41
C ASN A 108 6.29 -4.71 35.13
N PRO A 109 4.95 -4.60 35.10
CA PRO A 109 4.28 -4.06 33.91
C PRO A 109 4.57 -2.56 33.75
N LEU A 110 4.56 -2.02 32.54
CA LEU A 110 4.72 -0.58 32.31
C LEU A 110 3.47 0.18 32.80
N GLN A 111 2.29 -0.43 32.75
CA GLN A 111 1.05 0.15 33.26
C GLN A 111 1.13 0.49 34.74
N LEU A 112 1.71 -0.40 35.56
CA LEU A 112 1.91 -0.13 36.98
C LEU A 112 2.87 1.04 37.21
N GLU A 113 3.93 1.16 36.40
CA GLU A 113 4.90 2.25 36.53
C GLU A 113 4.34 3.61 36.11
N TYR A 114 3.60 3.67 34.99
CA TYR A 114 3.08 4.93 34.46
C TYR A 114 1.76 5.38 35.09
N TYR A 115 0.87 4.43 35.43
CA TYR A 115 -0.51 4.71 35.81
C TYR A 115 -0.88 4.24 37.22
N GLY A 116 0.01 3.50 37.89
CA GLY A 116 -0.21 3.06 39.27
C GLY A 116 -1.30 2.00 39.45
N ASP A 117 -1.88 1.49 38.36
CA ASP A 117 -2.94 0.47 38.38
C ASP A 117 -2.80 -0.47 37.17
N THR A 118 -3.30 -1.70 37.33
CA THR A 118 -3.29 -2.78 36.33
C THR A 118 -4.67 -3.06 35.73
N VAL A 119 -5.65 -2.15 35.88
CA VAL A 119 -6.97 -2.23 35.16
C VAL A 119 -6.79 -1.83 33.69
N ALA A 120 -5.89 -2.55 33.04
CA ALA A 120 -5.36 -2.32 31.71
C ALA A 120 -6.43 -2.29 30.62
N GLY A 121 -7.38 -3.22 30.73
CA GLY A 121 -8.34 -3.51 29.68
C GLY A 121 -9.50 -2.55 29.60
N GLU A 122 -9.87 -1.84 30.66
CA GLU A 122 -11.07 -1.00 30.66
C GLU A 122 -10.82 0.41 30.15
N LYS A 123 -9.74 1.06 30.61
CA LYS A 123 -9.41 2.42 30.19
C LYS A 123 -9.12 2.52 28.69
N PHE A 124 -8.52 1.48 28.08
CA PHE A 124 -8.31 1.46 26.63
C PHE A 124 -9.63 1.67 25.87
N TYR A 125 -10.66 0.87 26.18
CA TYR A 125 -11.95 1.00 25.49
C TYR A 125 -12.73 2.24 25.96
N GLY A 126 -12.50 2.72 27.19
CA GLY A 126 -13.02 4.00 27.66
C GLY A 126 -12.50 5.17 26.82
N ASP A 127 -11.19 5.24 26.63
CA ASP A 127 -10.51 6.26 25.82
C ASP A 127 -10.92 6.14 24.35
N LEU A 128 -11.01 4.92 23.80
CA LEU A 128 -11.52 4.68 22.45
C LEU A 128 -12.94 5.27 22.27
N ASN A 129 -13.84 4.99 23.22
CA ASN A 129 -15.21 5.50 23.18
C ASN A 129 -15.27 7.03 23.32
N MET A 130 -14.38 7.62 24.12
CA MET A 130 -14.24 9.07 24.23
C MET A 130 -13.82 9.69 22.88
N LEU A 131 -12.78 9.15 22.24
CA LEU A 131 -12.28 9.64 20.94
C LEU A 131 -13.35 9.48 19.85
N LEU A 132 -14.12 8.37 19.87
CA LEU A 132 -15.22 8.14 18.93
C LEU A 132 -16.36 9.18 19.02
N ARG A 133 -16.41 10.03 20.05
CA ARG A 133 -17.40 11.12 20.15
C ARG A 133 -17.15 12.23 19.13
N ASN A 134 -15.89 12.49 18.77
CA ASN A 134 -15.55 13.50 17.76
C ASN A 134 -14.49 12.96 16.77
N PRO A 135 -14.85 11.98 15.93
CA PRO A 135 -13.90 11.23 15.13
C PRO A 135 -13.23 12.09 14.04
N GLU A 136 -13.79 13.24 13.69
CA GLU A 136 -13.20 14.18 12.72
C GLU A 136 -11.95 14.87 13.28
N GLU A 137 -11.97 15.23 14.56
CA GLU A 137 -10.84 15.86 15.25
C GLU A 137 -9.83 14.84 15.78
N THR A 138 -10.30 13.66 16.19
CA THR A 138 -9.46 12.62 16.80
C THR A 138 -9.07 11.49 15.85
N CYS A 139 -9.19 11.72 14.53
CA CYS A 139 -9.00 10.67 13.52
C CYS A 139 -7.62 10.00 13.63
N GLU A 140 -6.55 10.78 13.80
CA GLU A 140 -5.19 10.21 13.90
C GLU A 140 -4.98 9.40 15.18
N ALA A 141 -5.59 9.79 16.30
CA ALA A 141 -5.56 9.00 17.54
C ALA A 141 -6.34 7.70 17.38
N LEU A 142 -7.53 7.74 16.75
CA LEU A 142 -8.32 6.55 16.45
C LEU A 142 -7.56 5.55 15.57
N GLU A 143 -6.67 6.02 14.69
CA GLU A 143 -5.79 5.15 13.90
C GLU A 143 -4.77 4.42 14.75
N VAL A 144 -4.17 5.07 15.76
CA VAL A 144 -3.28 4.40 16.73
C VAL A 144 -4.04 3.29 17.46
N PHE A 145 -5.26 3.57 17.95
CA PHE A 145 -6.08 2.56 18.62
C PHE A 145 -6.45 1.40 17.69
N TYR A 146 -6.77 1.70 16.43
CA TYR A 146 -7.02 0.68 15.41
C TYR A 146 -5.79 -0.19 15.17
N MET A 147 -4.59 0.40 15.14
CA MET A 147 -3.33 -0.35 15.03
C MET A 147 -3.10 -1.26 16.24
N CYS A 148 -3.31 -0.77 17.48
CA CYS A 148 -3.20 -1.62 18.67
C CYS A 148 -4.13 -2.84 18.60
N LEU A 149 -5.39 -2.64 18.20
CA LEU A 149 -6.35 -3.74 18.03
C LEU A 149 -5.93 -4.70 16.91
N SER A 150 -5.43 -4.17 15.79
CA SER A 150 -4.97 -4.96 14.65
C SER A 150 -3.73 -5.80 14.98
N LEU A 151 -2.89 -5.32 15.91
CA LEU A 151 -1.72 -6.04 16.42
C LEU A 151 -2.04 -7.06 17.51
N GLY A 152 -3.33 -7.26 17.83
CA GLY A 152 -3.75 -8.32 18.74
C GLY A 152 -4.02 -7.86 20.17
N PHE A 153 -4.15 -6.57 20.47
CA PHE A 153 -4.59 -6.13 21.79
C PHE A 153 -6.03 -6.60 22.07
N HIS A 154 -6.26 -7.30 23.18
CA HIS A 154 -7.57 -7.80 23.62
C HIS A 154 -8.15 -7.01 24.79
N GLY A 155 -7.32 -6.63 25.78
CA GLY A 155 -7.78 -6.03 27.02
C GLY A 155 -8.95 -6.82 27.65
N LYS A 156 -10.02 -6.11 28.03
CA LYS A 156 -11.21 -6.71 28.66
C LYS A 156 -11.99 -7.69 27.78
N TYR A 157 -11.71 -7.75 26.47
CA TYR A 157 -12.40 -8.62 25.52
C TYR A 157 -11.61 -9.89 25.17
N LEU A 158 -10.66 -10.31 26.02
CA LEU A 158 -9.91 -11.54 25.84
C LEU A 158 -10.82 -12.78 25.69
N GLU A 159 -11.91 -12.85 26.45
CA GLU A 159 -12.88 -13.96 26.39
C GLU A 159 -14.03 -13.72 25.40
N ASN A 160 -14.13 -12.54 24.79
CA ASN A 160 -15.24 -12.15 23.91
C ASN A 160 -14.71 -11.60 22.58
N SER A 161 -14.13 -12.50 21.79
CA SER A 161 -13.54 -12.19 20.49
C SER A 161 -14.55 -11.63 19.49
N GLU A 162 -15.82 -12.05 19.53
CA GLU A 162 -16.86 -11.57 18.61
C GLU A 162 -17.15 -10.08 18.81
N GLU A 163 -17.26 -9.62 20.07
CA GLU A 163 -17.46 -8.20 20.36
C GLU A 163 -16.23 -7.37 19.96
N ARG A 164 -15.03 -7.89 20.21
CA ARG A 164 -13.78 -7.27 19.78
C ARG A 164 -13.73 -7.09 18.26
N GLU A 165 -14.08 -8.11 17.49
CA GLU A 165 -14.14 -8.04 16.02
C GLU A 165 -15.16 -7.00 15.53
N LYS A 166 -16.32 -6.91 16.18
CA LYS A 166 -17.32 -5.88 15.89
C LYS A 166 -16.77 -4.47 16.13
N ILE A 167 -16.06 -4.27 17.25
CA ILE A 167 -15.40 -2.99 17.56
C ILE A 167 -14.38 -2.64 16.47
N ILE A 168 -13.51 -3.57 16.08
CA ILE A 168 -12.51 -3.37 15.03
C ILE A 168 -13.18 -3.00 13.69
N SER A 169 -14.22 -3.75 13.29
CA SER A 169 -14.95 -3.50 12.05
C SER A 169 -15.62 -2.12 12.04
N ASN A 170 -16.24 -1.73 13.15
CA ASN A 170 -16.90 -0.43 13.29
C ASN A 170 -15.90 0.72 13.29
N LEU A 171 -14.78 0.57 14.01
CA LEU A 171 -13.69 1.54 14.01
C LEU A 171 -13.12 1.74 12.61
N ALA A 172 -12.87 0.65 11.86
CA ALA A 172 -12.42 0.74 10.47
C ALA A 172 -13.41 1.52 9.57
N LYS A 173 -14.72 1.28 9.73
CA LYS A 173 -15.76 2.03 8.98
C LYS A 173 -15.74 3.52 9.32
N VAL A 174 -15.59 3.87 10.60
CA VAL A 174 -15.48 5.26 11.06
C VAL A 174 -14.26 5.92 10.42
N LEU A 175 -13.09 5.30 10.52
CA LEU A 175 -11.84 5.83 9.95
C LEU A 175 -11.94 6.04 8.42
N ILE A 176 -12.47 5.06 7.68
CA ILE A 176 -12.66 5.18 6.23
C ILE A 176 -13.62 6.33 5.90
N ARG A 177 -14.72 6.46 6.65
CA ARG A 177 -15.70 7.53 6.45
C ARG A 177 -15.10 8.90 6.73
N THR A 178 -14.43 9.06 7.87
CA THR A 178 -13.79 10.30 8.28
C THR A 178 -12.74 10.74 7.25
N ARG A 179 -11.83 9.84 6.83
CA ARG A 179 -10.82 10.14 5.80
C ARG A 179 -11.40 10.53 4.44
N ARG A 180 -12.57 9.98 4.09
CA ARG A 180 -13.28 10.36 2.85
C ARG A 180 -13.89 11.76 2.94
N GLN A 181 -14.33 12.17 4.12
CA GLN A 181 -14.94 13.49 4.36
C GLN A 181 -13.88 14.59 4.51
N SER A 182 -12.72 14.27 5.10
CA SER A 182 -11.62 15.22 5.32
C SER A 182 -10.75 15.48 4.08
N LYS A 183 -10.71 14.56 3.10
CA LYS A 183 -10.27 14.94 1.76
C LYS A 183 -11.33 15.87 1.16
N PRO A 184 -10.99 17.10 0.69
CA PRO A 184 -11.96 17.92 -0.01
C PRO A 184 -12.53 17.03 -1.11
N ARG A 185 -13.86 16.84 -1.10
CA ARG A 185 -14.59 16.06 -2.11
C ARG A 185 -14.00 16.47 -3.42
N ARG A 186 -13.12 15.63 -3.99
CA ARG A 186 -12.48 15.90 -5.28
C ARG A 186 -13.68 16.13 -6.15
N SER A 187 -13.91 17.40 -6.50
CA SER A 187 -15.03 17.84 -7.30
C SER A 187 -15.12 16.79 -8.37
N GLU A 188 -16.24 16.04 -8.38
CA GLU A 188 -16.44 14.93 -9.31
C GLU A 188 -15.79 15.37 -10.61
N PRO A 189 -14.81 14.66 -11.16
CA PRO A 189 -14.23 15.07 -12.43
C PRO A 189 -15.45 15.18 -13.33
N LYS A 190 -15.89 16.42 -13.64
CA LYS A 190 -17.11 16.70 -14.40
C LYS A 190 -17.08 15.68 -15.51
N ALA A 191 -18.01 14.71 -15.46
CA ALA A 191 -17.89 13.45 -16.16
C ALA A 191 -17.16 13.72 -17.47
N ALA A 192 -15.90 13.27 -17.57
CA ALA A 192 -15.07 13.62 -18.72
C ALA A 192 -15.95 13.33 -19.94
N PRO A 193 -16.24 14.35 -20.79
CA PRO A 193 -17.29 14.24 -21.78
C PRO A 193 -17.06 12.93 -22.51
N ALA A 194 -18.05 12.03 -22.44
CA ALA A 194 -17.94 10.66 -22.93
C ALA A 194 -17.13 10.71 -24.22
N LYS A 195 -15.92 10.12 -24.24
CA LYS A 195 -15.03 10.20 -25.40
C LYS A 195 -15.85 9.76 -26.59
N LYS A 196 -16.31 10.74 -27.38
CA LYS A 196 -17.14 10.52 -28.55
C LYS A 196 -16.30 9.58 -29.40
N ARG A 197 -16.75 8.34 -29.59
CA ARG A 197 -16.08 7.40 -30.50
C ARG A 197 -16.01 8.15 -31.82
N MET A 198 -14.81 8.63 -32.15
CA MET A 198 -14.54 9.34 -33.39
C MET A 198 -14.64 8.26 -34.46
N ASN A 199 -15.84 8.11 -35.02
CA ASN A 199 -16.06 7.20 -36.13
C ASN A 199 -15.33 7.83 -37.32
N TYR A 200 -14.07 7.44 -37.52
CA TYR A 200 -13.29 7.87 -38.67
C TYR A 200 -13.93 7.22 -39.91
N SER A 201 -14.88 7.93 -40.49
CA SER A 201 -15.40 7.61 -41.81
C SER A 201 -14.28 7.89 -42.79
N ILE A 202 -13.78 6.84 -43.45
CA ILE A 202 -12.74 6.99 -44.47
C ILE A 202 -13.30 7.95 -45.54
N PRO A 203 -12.62 9.08 -45.82
CA PRO A 203 -13.10 10.01 -46.82
C PRO A 203 -13.21 9.34 -48.19
N GLY A 204 -14.20 9.73 -49.00
CA GLY A 204 -14.41 9.15 -50.33
C GLY A 204 -13.17 9.17 -51.25
N TRP A 205 -12.25 10.12 -51.04
CA TRP A 205 -11.01 10.21 -51.81
C TRP A 205 -10.07 9.02 -51.60
N ALA A 206 -10.11 8.33 -50.45
CA ALA A 206 -9.25 7.18 -50.21
C ALA A 206 -9.65 5.98 -51.09
N TYR A 207 -10.95 5.83 -51.38
CA TYR A 207 -11.44 4.85 -52.35
C TYR A 207 -11.00 5.21 -53.78
N ALA A 208 -10.97 6.50 -54.12
CA ALA A 208 -10.46 6.94 -55.42
C ALA A 208 -8.97 6.60 -55.60
N ILE A 209 -8.14 6.80 -54.57
CA ILE A 209 -6.72 6.41 -54.61
C ILE A 209 -6.57 4.89 -54.74
N ALA A 210 -7.33 4.12 -53.96
CA ALA A 210 -7.30 2.66 -54.03
C ALA A 210 -7.69 2.14 -55.43
N ALA A 211 -8.70 2.75 -56.06
CA ALA A 211 -9.12 2.41 -57.41
C ALA A 211 -8.03 2.72 -58.45
N VAL A 212 -7.36 3.87 -58.36
CA VAL A 212 -6.26 4.24 -59.26
C VAL A 212 -5.09 3.25 -59.13
N VAL A 213 -4.74 2.86 -57.91
CA VAL A 213 -3.68 1.86 -57.66
C VAL A 213 -4.06 0.51 -58.27
N ALA A 214 -5.31 0.06 -58.09
CA ALA A 214 -5.78 -1.19 -58.67
C ALA A 214 -5.73 -1.18 -60.21
N ILE A 215 -6.11 -0.06 -60.83
CA ILE A 215 -6.02 0.11 -62.29
C ILE A 215 -4.56 0.08 -62.76
N ALA A 216 -3.65 0.77 -62.05
CA ALA A 216 -2.23 0.78 -62.39
C ALA A 216 -1.60 -0.62 -62.30
N ILE A 217 -1.96 -1.39 -61.26
CA ILE A 217 -1.53 -2.78 -61.12
C ILE A 217 -2.09 -3.63 -62.26
N GLY A 218 -3.38 -3.47 -62.59
CA GLY A 218 -4.02 -4.20 -63.70
C GLY A 218 -3.36 -3.89 -65.05
N TRP A 219 -3.06 -2.62 -65.34
CA TRP A 219 -2.34 -2.21 -66.54
C TRP A 219 -0.92 -2.79 -66.58
N GLY A 220 -0.19 -2.78 -65.47
CA GLY A 220 1.13 -3.40 -65.37
C GLY A 220 1.10 -4.90 -65.68
N LEU A 221 0.15 -5.64 -65.09
CA LEU A 221 -0.03 -7.07 -65.35
C LEU A 221 -0.41 -7.36 -66.81
N ALA A 222 -1.29 -6.53 -67.40
CA ALA A 222 -1.68 -6.68 -68.80
C ALA A 222 -0.48 -6.49 -69.74
N HIS A 223 0.36 -5.47 -69.51
CA HIS A 223 1.57 -5.24 -70.30
C HIS A 223 2.57 -6.39 -70.17
N MET A 224 2.76 -6.94 -68.97
CA MET A 224 3.61 -8.11 -68.78
C MET A 224 3.08 -9.35 -69.52
N SER A 225 1.75 -9.51 -69.61
CA SER A 225 1.13 -10.64 -70.32
C SER A 225 1.28 -10.54 -71.85
N THR A 226 1.31 -9.34 -72.42
CA THR A 226 1.53 -9.13 -73.85
C THR A 226 2.98 -9.41 -74.27
N ASP A 227 3.95 -9.13 -73.39
CA ASP A 227 5.35 -9.46 -73.63
C ASP A 227 5.60 -10.99 -73.62
N ALA A 228 4.86 -11.72 -72.78
CA ALA A 228 4.89 -13.19 -72.71
C ALA A 228 4.16 -13.86 -73.90
N ALA A 229 3.20 -13.18 -74.53
CA ALA A 229 2.49 -13.68 -75.71
C ALA A 229 3.28 -13.44 -77.02
N SER A 230 3.96 -12.29 -77.16
CA SER A 230 4.76 -11.94 -78.34
C SER A 230 5.97 -12.85 -78.53
N THR A 231 6.56 -13.38 -77.45
CA THR A 231 7.70 -14.32 -77.55
C THR A 231 7.31 -15.71 -78.04
N LYS A 232 6.05 -16.13 -77.89
CA LYS A 232 5.55 -17.43 -78.37
C LYS A 232 5.20 -17.41 -79.86
N THR A 233 4.65 -16.32 -80.38
CA THR A 233 4.34 -16.17 -81.81
C THR A 233 5.60 -16.02 -82.66
N ILE A 234 6.59 -15.23 -82.21
CA ILE A 234 7.88 -15.08 -82.91
C ILE A 234 8.62 -16.42 -82.98
N ARG A 235 8.59 -17.24 -81.92
CA ARG A 235 9.18 -18.60 -81.94
C ARG A 235 8.43 -19.58 -82.83
N ALA A 236 7.10 -19.51 -82.88
CA ALA A 236 6.30 -20.37 -83.74
C ALA A 236 6.52 -20.04 -85.23
N VAL A 237 6.58 -18.76 -85.60
CA VAL A 237 6.87 -18.33 -86.98
C VAL A 237 8.30 -18.71 -87.40
N ASN A 238 9.28 -18.53 -86.51
CA ASN A 238 10.67 -18.91 -86.81
C ASN A 238 10.86 -20.44 -86.93
N ALA A 239 10.07 -21.24 -86.19
CA ALA A 239 10.09 -22.70 -86.30
C ALA A 239 9.49 -23.23 -87.60
N THR A 240 8.51 -22.53 -88.19
CA THR A 240 7.95 -22.88 -89.51
C THR A 240 8.88 -22.49 -90.66
N PHE A 241 9.68 -21.42 -90.52
CA PHE A 241 10.63 -20.97 -91.56
C PHE A 241 11.99 -21.69 -91.56
N MET A 242 12.34 -22.42 -90.49
CA MET A 242 13.65 -23.10 -90.34
C MET A 242 13.60 -24.63 -90.43
N ALA A 243 12.48 -25.23 -90.89
CA ALA A 243 12.46 -26.66 -91.21
C ALA A 243 13.18 -26.90 -92.56
N PRO A 244 14.29 -27.67 -92.59
CA PRO A 244 15.16 -27.76 -93.76
C PRO A 244 14.55 -28.62 -94.88
N GLU A 245 14.40 -28.02 -96.06
CA GLU A 245 14.24 -28.74 -97.34
C GLU A 245 15.63 -29.05 -97.91
N SER A 246 16.11 -30.26 -97.64
CA SER A 246 17.24 -30.93 -98.30
C SER A 246 17.22 -32.39 -97.83
N ALA A 247 17.36 -33.44 -98.63
CA ALA A 247 18.00 -33.57 -99.92
C ALA A 247 17.63 -34.91 -100.58
N ASP A 248 17.83 -34.97 -101.90
CA ASP A 248 18.20 -36.12 -102.74
C ASP A 248 17.22 -37.30 -102.85
N LYS A 249 16.82 -37.75 -104.05
CA LYS A 249 17.59 -37.91 -105.29
C LYS A 249 16.73 -37.70 -106.53
#